data_AF-A0A843HRQ9-F1
#
_entry.id   AF-A0A843HRQ9-F1
#
_cell.length_a   1.000
_cell.length_b   1.000
_cell.length_c   1.000
_cell.angle_alpha   90.00
_cell.angle_beta   90.00
_cell.angle_gamma   90.00
#
_symmetry.space_group_name_H-M   'P 1'
#
loop_
_entity.id
_entity.type
_entity.pdbx_description
1 polymer ?
#
loop_
_entity_poly.entity_id
_entity_poly.type
_entity_poly.pdbx_seq_one_letter_code
_entity_poly.pdbx_strand_id
1 'polypeptide(L)' 'ANVKLLVLTHISTRYTTDLNIKEEAKEIFENTVVANDFTEINVGKDKASINFKNILTVNTD' A
#
# COMPACT_ATOMS: atom_id res chain seq x y z
N ALA A 1 12.58 9.22 11.77
CA ALA A 1 11.31 9.95 11.59
C ALA A 1 10.25 9.28 12.45
N ASN A 2 9.43 10.03 13.18
CA ASN A 2 8.41 9.47 14.09
C ASN A 2 7.01 9.58 13.44
N VAL A 3 6.80 8.81 12.37
CA VAL A 3 5.56 8.87 11.57
C VAL A 3 4.62 7.74 11.95
N LYS A 4 3.33 7.90 11.65
CA LYS A 4 2.31 6.89 11.97
C LYS A 4 2.20 5.79 10.91
N LEU A 5 2.55 6.05 9.65
CA LEU A 5 2.38 5.13 8.51
C LEU A 5 3.49 5.41 7.47
N LEU A 6 4.09 4.36 6.92
CA LEU A 6 5.01 4.43 5.79
C LEU A 6 4.30 3.90 4.53
N VAL A 7 4.33 4.69 3.45
CA VAL A 7 3.74 4.33 2.16
C VAL A 7 4.84 4.28 1.11
N LEU A 8 5.12 3.09 0.59
CA LEU A 8 6.06 2.88 -0.52
C LEU A 8 5.32 3.05 -1.85
N THR A 9 5.93 3.78 -2.76
CA THR A 9 5.38 4.07 -4.10
C THR A 9 6.52 4.10 -5.13
N HIS A 10 6.19 4.33 -6.40
CA HIS A 10 7.15 4.38 -7.51
C HIS A 10 8.02 3.11 -7.54
N ILE A 11 7.34 1.96 -7.44
CA ILE A 11 8.00 0.66 -7.49
C ILE A 11 8.37 0.36 -8.94
N SER A 12 9.66 0.11 -9.18
CA SER A 12 10.14 -0.29 -10.51
C SER A 12 9.39 -1.53 -10.99
N THR A 13 9.07 -1.58 -12.28
CA THR A 13 8.34 -2.69 -12.92
C THR A 13 9.03 -4.04 -12.77
N ARG A 14 10.32 -4.06 -12.42
CA ARG A 14 11.06 -5.29 -12.13
C ARG A 14 10.55 -6.03 -10.89
N TYR A 15 9.85 -5.32 -10.00
CA TYR A 15 9.39 -5.84 -8.72
C TYR A 15 7.87 -5.95 -8.63
N THR A 16 7.13 -5.85 -9.76
CA THR A 16 5.66 -5.95 -9.76
C THR A 16 5.14 -7.32 -9.32
N THR A 17 5.93 -8.38 -9.47
CA THR A 17 5.62 -9.73 -8.98
C THR A 17 6.40 -10.10 -7.72
N ASP A 18 7.32 -9.24 -7.28
CA ASP A 18 8.26 -9.55 -6.22
C ASP A 18 7.70 -9.06 -4.88
N LEU A 19 7.08 -9.99 -4.16
CA LEU A 19 6.43 -9.75 -2.86
C LEU A 19 7.41 -9.32 -1.76
N ASN A 20 8.73 -9.41 -1.99
CA ASN A 20 9.75 -9.21 -0.96
C ASN A 20 9.83 -7.78 -0.43
N ILE A 21 9.69 -6.76 -1.27
CA ILE A 21 9.88 -5.35 -0.87
C ILE A 21 8.97 -4.95 0.31
N LYS A 22 7.73 -5.44 0.31
CA LYS A 22 6.78 -5.13 1.38
C LYS A 22 7.20 -5.76 2.70
N GLU A 23 7.65 -7.01 2.66
CA GLU A 23 8.02 -7.75 3.87
C GLU A 23 9.35 -7.24 4.43
N GLU A 24 10.34 -6.96 3.59
CA GLU A 24 11.59 -6.28 3.99
C GLU A 24 11.32 -4.94 4.68
N ALA A 25 10.40 -4.13 4.13
CA ALA A 25 10.07 -2.84 4.73
C ALA A 25 9.29 -2.97 6.05
N LYS A 26 8.44 -4.00 6.20
CA LYS A 26 7.72 -4.29 7.44
C LYS A 26 8.63 -4.79 8.56
N GLU A 27 9.71 -5.51 8.24
CA GLU A 27 10.70 -5.94 9.24
C GLU A 27 11.35 -4.75 9.95
N ILE A 28 11.50 -3.62 9.24
CA ILE A 28 12.08 -2.39 9.79
C ILE A 28 11.00 -1.45 10.35
N PHE A 29 9.85 -1.37 9.67
CA PHE A 29 8.74 -0.48 10.03
C PHE A 29 7.40 -1.20 9.84
N GLU A 30 6.86 -1.77 10.91
CA GLU A 30 5.68 -2.63 10.89
C GLU A 30 4.49 -2.01 10.15
N ASN A 31 4.23 -0.71 10.35
CA ASN A 31 3.12 -0.03 9.68
C ASN A 31 3.52 0.49 8.29
N THR A 32 3.90 -0.43 7.41
CA THR A 32 4.26 -0.14 6.02
C THR A 32 3.24 -0.70 5.04
N VAL A 33 2.90 0.09 4.02
CA VAL A 33 2.09 -0.35 2.88
C VAL A 33 2.75 0.03 1.56
N VAL A 34 2.67 -0.86 0.57
CA VAL A 34 3.02 -0.57 -0.82
C VAL A 34 1.74 -0.11 -1.53
N ALA A 35 1.75 1.10 -2.09
CA ALA A 35 0.64 1.65 -2.84
C ALA A 35 0.63 1.06 -4.26
N ASN A 36 -0.55 0.57 -4.67
CA ASN A 36 -0.86 0.24 -6.05
C ASN A 36 -1.62 1.40 -6.72
N ASP A 37 -1.76 1.36 -8.03
CA ASP A 37 -2.59 2.30 -8.77
C ASP A 37 -3.99 2.37 -8.16
N PHE A 38 -4.49 3.61 -8.01
CA PHE A 38 -5.78 3.92 -7.39
C PHE A 38 -5.92 3.54 -5.89
N THR A 39 -4.82 3.28 -5.18
CA THR A 39 -4.85 3.11 -3.71
C THR A 39 -5.35 4.40 -3.03
N GLU A 40 -6.36 4.28 -2.18
CA GLU A 40 -6.94 5.40 -1.43
C GLU A 40 -6.57 5.29 0.06
N ILE A 41 -5.98 6.36 0.62
CA ILE A 41 -5.55 6.41 2.02
C ILE A 41 -6.33 7.49 2.75
N ASN A 42 -7.04 7.09 3.80
CA ASN A 42 -7.78 7.99 4.67
C ASN A 42 -6.95 8.33 5.90
N VAL A 43 -6.63 9.61 6.08
CA VAL A 43 -5.82 10.10 7.20
C VAL A 43 -6.75 10.72 8.25
N GLY A 44 -6.96 10.00 9.34
CA GLY A 44 -7.66 10.50 10.52
C GLY A 44 -6.72 11.20 11.50
N LYS A 45 -7.29 11.96 12.44
CA LYS A 45 -6.55 12.70 13.49
C LYS A 45 -5.65 11.78 14.31
N ASP A 46 -6.18 10.60 14.66
CA ASP A 46 -5.49 9.67 15.57
C ASP A 46 -4.85 8.49 14.83
N LYS A 47 -5.42 8.05 13.71
CA LYS A 47 -4.97 6.89 12.91
C LYS A 47 -5.10 7.15 11.41
N ALA A 48 -4.17 6.59 10.64
CA ALA A 48 -4.33 6.43 9.20
C ALA A 48 -4.99 5.06 8.93
N SER A 49 -5.96 5.02 8.02
CA SER A 49 -6.68 3.83 7.58
C SER A 49 -6.66 3.74 6.06
N ILE A 50 -6.43 2.53 5.53
CA ILE A 50 -6.25 2.31 4.09
C ILE A 50 -7.50 1.62 3.56
N ASN A 51 -8.10 2.20 2.52
CA ASN A 51 -9.25 1.61 1.84
C ASN A 51 -8.80 1.03 0.52
N PHE A 52 -8.89 -0.30 0.37
CA PHE A 52 -8.67 -0.96 -0.90
C PHE A 52 -10.01 -0.99 -1.67
N LYS A 53 -10.14 -0.19 -2.73
CA LYS A 53 -11.24 -0.38 -3.70
C LYS A 53 -10.87 -1.56 -4.61
N ASN A 54 -11.53 -2.70 -4.43
CA ASN A 54 -11.51 -3.76 -5.44
C ASN A 54 -12.34 -3.29 -6.64
N ILE A 55 -11.69 -2.65 -7.61
CA ILE A 55 -12.32 -2.29 -8.90
C ILE A 55 -12.18 -3.49 -9.83
N LEU A 56 -12.94 -4.56 -9.55
CA LEU A 56 -13.19 -5.63 -10.52
C LEU A 56 -14.69 -5.94 -10.49
N THR A 57 -15.49 -5.00 -10.99
CA THR A 57 -16.84 -5.32 -11.45
C THR A 57 -16.69 -5.88 -12.86
N VAL A 58 -16.50 -7.19 -12.97
CA VAL A 58 -16.56 -7.88 -14.26
C VAL A 58 -18.04 -7.95 -14.62
N ASN A 59 -18.50 -7.02 -15.46
CA ASN A 59 -19.78 -7.19 -16.14
C ASN A 59 -19.56 -8.30 -17.18
N THR A 60 -20.10 -9.48 -16.92
CA THR A 60 -20.28 -10.51 -17.95
C THR A 60 -21.59 -10.20 -18.67
N ASP A 61 -21.50 -9.79 -19.93
CA ASP A 61 -22.61 -9.75 -20.88
C ASP A 61 -23.07 -11.17 -21.25
#